data_AF-A0A356L142-F1
#
_entry.id   AF-A0A356L142-F1
#
_cell.length_a   1.000
_cell.length_b   1.000
_cell.length_c   1.000
_cell.angle_alpha   90.00
_cell.angle_beta   90.00
_cell.angle_gamma   90.00
#
_symmetry.space_group_name_H-M   'P 1'
#
loop_
_entity.id
_entity.type
_entity.pdbx_description
1 polymer ?
#
loop_
_entity_poly.entity_id
_entity_poly.type
_entity_poly.pdbx_seq_one_letter_code
_entity_poly.pdbx_strand_id
1 'polypeptide(L)'
;MEGPSDDEALGVILQRLFAAQEVFVEITHVDITSDRRMNAGRIVSKVGELVKAYAKSNHYTQSDFLEVIHIMDTDGAYISDDRVVKNATISGPRHTLTSIETNRPDQIIERNHRKSSMMDRLQVQNKVWTSIPYRAYYMSCNLDHVLYDKLNSSDEDKEKNAYRFAMKYKDHLQDFLRFICDSDFSVVKDYSES
;
A
#
# COMPACT_ATOMS: atom_id res chain seq x y z
N MET A 1 4.40 12.00 7.30
CA MET A 1 3.03 11.52 6.97
C MET A 1 3.07 10.42 5.90
N GLU A 2 2.11 9.48 5.95
CA GLU A 2 1.91 8.38 4.99
C GLU A 2 1.40 8.87 3.63
N GLY A 3 1.87 8.29 2.52
CA GLY A 3 1.75 8.86 1.17
C GLY A 3 2.98 9.68 0.76
N PRO A 4 3.25 10.86 1.35
CA PRO A 4 4.49 11.61 1.06
C PRO A 4 5.77 10.85 1.43
N SER A 5 5.78 10.11 2.54
CA SER A 5 6.93 9.25 2.89
C SER A 5 7.15 8.13 1.86
N ASP A 6 6.08 7.64 1.28
CA ASP A 6 6.11 6.52 0.33
C ASP A 6 6.63 7.00 -1.02
N ASP A 7 6.18 8.20 -1.43
CA ASP A 7 6.68 8.92 -2.59
C ASP A 7 8.17 9.27 -2.47
N GLU A 8 8.58 9.82 -1.34
CA GLU A 8 9.99 10.11 -1.09
C GLU A 8 10.84 8.82 -1.15
N ALA A 9 10.39 7.73 -0.52
CA ALA A 9 11.15 6.48 -0.45
C ALA A 9 11.24 5.73 -1.80
N LEU A 10 10.15 5.67 -2.55
CA LEU A 10 10.01 4.77 -3.71
C LEU A 10 9.92 5.50 -5.06
N GLY A 11 9.48 6.75 -5.10
CA GLY A 11 9.17 7.47 -6.34
C GLY A 11 10.34 7.49 -7.32
N VAL A 12 11.51 7.96 -6.86
CA VAL A 12 12.72 8.08 -7.71
C VAL A 12 13.20 6.71 -8.20
N ILE A 13 13.22 5.69 -7.33
CA ILE A 13 13.78 4.39 -7.70
C ILE A 13 12.85 3.62 -8.65
N LEU A 14 11.53 3.75 -8.49
CA LEU A 14 10.57 3.14 -9.41
C LEU A 14 10.58 3.85 -10.78
N GLN A 15 10.69 5.19 -10.81
CA GLN A 15 10.88 5.92 -12.07
C GLN A 15 12.12 5.43 -12.83
N ARG A 16 13.22 5.16 -12.12
CA ARG A 16 14.43 4.59 -12.74
C ARG A 16 14.23 3.15 -13.22
N LEU A 17 13.57 2.31 -12.43
CA LEU A 17 13.30 0.91 -12.78
C LEU A 17 12.55 0.82 -14.11
N PHE A 18 11.59 1.71 -14.33
CA PHE A 18 10.74 1.69 -15.50
C PHE A 18 11.07 2.77 -16.56
N ALA A 19 12.26 3.37 -16.49
CA ALA A 19 12.67 4.45 -17.39
C ALA A 19 12.62 4.06 -18.88
N ALA A 20 12.74 2.77 -19.21
CA ALA A 20 12.67 2.25 -20.58
C ALA A 20 11.23 2.03 -21.12
N GLN A 21 10.22 2.11 -20.25
CA GLN A 21 8.84 1.70 -20.56
C GLN A 21 7.83 2.86 -20.48
N GLU A 22 8.28 4.12 -20.34
CA GLU A 22 7.41 5.29 -20.10
C GLU A 22 6.33 5.01 -19.03
N VAL A 23 6.69 4.29 -17.97
CA VAL A 23 5.75 3.98 -16.88
C VAL A 23 5.70 5.16 -15.93
N PHE A 24 4.51 5.71 -15.74
CA PHE A 24 4.25 6.76 -14.78
C PHE A 24 3.75 6.16 -13.48
N VAL A 25 4.54 6.33 -12.42
CA VAL A 25 4.20 5.92 -11.06
C VAL A 25 3.46 7.06 -10.40
N GLU A 26 2.16 6.87 -10.15
CA GLU A 26 1.35 7.79 -9.36
C GLU A 26 1.20 7.23 -7.95
N ILE A 27 1.62 7.99 -6.94
CA ILE A 27 1.48 7.61 -5.53
C ILE A 27 0.27 8.33 -4.97
N THR A 28 -0.77 7.57 -4.68
CA THR A 28 -1.98 8.11 -4.08
C THR A 28 -1.70 8.44 -2.61
N HIS A 29 -1.66 9.72 -2.24
CA HIS A 29 -1.46 10.17 -0.85
C HIS A 29 -2.65 9.86 0.09
N VAL A 30 -3.48 8.88 -0.25
CA VAL A 30 -4.66 8.44 0.52
C VAL A 30 -4.83 6.94 0.36
N ASP A 31 -4.91 6.21 1.48
CA ASP A 31 -5.40 4.82 1.49
C ASP A 31 -6.92 4.80 1.23
N ILE A 32 -7.30 4.49 -0.02
CA ILE A 32 -8.71 4.40 -0.43
C ILE A 32 -9.50 3.31 0.29
N THR A 33 -8.82 2.33 0.90
CA THR A 33 -9.44 1.27 1.70
C THR A 33 -9.68 1.69 3.16
N SER A 34 -9.17 2.86 3.56
CA SER A 34 -9.40 3.43 4.89
C SER A 34 -10.59 4.42 4.95
N ASP A 35 -11.18 4.79 3.81
CA ASP A 35 -12.37 5.65 3.78
C ASP A 35 -13.61 4.92 4.33
N ARG A 36 -14.21 5.46 5.41
CA ARG A 36 -15.40 4.89 6.06
C ARG A 36 -16.65 4.88 5.18
N ARG A 37 -16.68 5.66 4.10
CA ARG A 37 -17.80 5.72 3.14
C ARG A 37 -17.65 4.69 2.01
N MET A 38 -16.50 4.03 1.94
CA MET A 38 -16.20 3.03 0.93
C MET A 38 -16.61 1.62 1.37
N ASN A 39 -16.83 0.77 0.37
CA ASN A 39 -17.14 -0.65 0.54
C ASN A 39 -16.73 -1.41 -0.72
N ALA A 40 -16.76 -2.74 -0.66
CA ALA A 40 -16.37 -3.62 -1.76
C ALA A 40 -17.15 -3.34 -3.07
N GLY A 41 -18.44 -2.97 -2.98
CA GLY A 41 -19.24 -2.64 -4.16
C GLY A 41 -18.79 -1.38 -4.91
N ARG A 42 -18.04 -0.48 -4.24
CA ARG A 42 -17.62 0.81 -4.81
C ARG A 42 -16.12 0.92 -5.06
N ILE A 43 -15.30 0.08 -4.41
CA ILE A 43 -13.84 0.25 -4.40
C ILE A 43 -13.19 0.18 -5.79
N VAL A 44 -13.64 -0.75 -6.64
CA VAL A 44 -13.12 -0.87 -8.02
C VAL A 44 -13.46 0.37 -8.84
N SER A 45 -14.68 0.89 -8.72
CA SER A 45 -15.08 2.14 -9.39
C SER A 45 -14.25 3.32 -8.90
N LYS A 46 -13.94 3.38 -7.60
CA LYS A 46 -13.08 4.42 -7.03
C LYS A 46 -11.67 4.39 -7.59
N VAL A 47 -11.06 3.21 -7.76
CA VAL A 47 -9.79 3.07 -8.48
C VAL A 47 -9.93 3.61 -9.91
N GLY A 48 -10.99 3.21 -10.63
CA GLY A 48 -11.24 3.72 -11.98
C GLY A 48 -11.41 5.25 -12.05
N GLU A 49 -12.00 5.87 -11.04
CA GLU A 49 -12.11 7.34 -10.92
C GLU A 49 -10.75 8.01 -10.72
N LEU A 50 -9.87 7.42 -9.91
CA LEU A 50 -8.50 7.93 -9.72
C LEU A 50 -7.71 7.88 -11.03
N VAL A 51 -7.74 6.75 -11.74
CA VAL A 51 -7.04 6.62 -13.03
C VAL A 51 -7.62 7.59 -14.07
N LYS A 52 -8.95 7.76 -14.12
CA LYS A 52 -9.61 8.77 -14.97
C LYS A 52 -9.14 10.19 -14.67
N ALA A 53 -9.05 10.54 -13.38
CA ALA A 53 -8.63 11.87 -12.96
C ALA A 53 -7.18 12.14 -13.36
N TYR A 54 -6.30 11.16 -13.11
CA TYR A 54 -4.89 11.23 -13.53
C TYR A 54 -4.75 11.39 -15.04
N ALA A 55 -5.44 10.56 -15.82
CA ALA A 55 -5.40 10.63 -17.27
C ALA A 55 -5.91 11.96 -17.80
N LYS A 56 -7.00 12.50 -17.22
CA LYS A 56 -7.53 13.81 -17.60
C LYS A 56 -6.52 14.93 -17.34
N SER A 57 -5.83 14.91 -16.20
CA SER A 57 -4.83 15.92 -15.83
C SER A 57 -3.60 15.90 -16.74
N ASN A 58 -3.26 14.74 -17.30
CA ASN A 58 -2.08 14.54 -18.14
C ASN A 58 -2.40 14.33 -19.63
N HIS A 59 -3.65 14.53 -20.04
CA HIS A 59 -4.14 14.36 -21.42
C HIS A 59 -3.95 12.95 -22.01
N TYR A 60 -4.00 11.91 -21.16
CA TYR A 60 -3.95 10.51 -21.59
C TYR A 60 -5.34 9.91 -21.85
N THR A 61 -5.33 8.85 -22.63
CA THR A 61 -6.46 7.97 -22.94
C THR A 61 -6.20 6.57 -22.40
N GLN A 62 -7.21 5.70 -22.40
CA GLN A 62 -7.04 4.32 -21.89
C GLN A 62 -5.96 3.52 -22.64
N SER A 63 -5.74 3.79 -23.92
CA SER A 63 -4.73 3.09 -24.73
C SER A 63 -3.30 3.47 -24.36
N ASP A 64 -3.11 4.56 -23.64
CA ASP A 64 -1.79 5.02 -23.19
C ASP A 64 -1.35 4.32 -21.90
N PHE A 65 -2.25 3.55 -21.25
CA PHE A 65 -1.94 2.79 -20.04
C PHE A 65 -1.62 1.34 -20.38
N LEU A 66 -0.41 0.91 -19.99
CA LEU A 66 -0.03 -0.51 -20.05
C LEU A 66 -0.77 -1.33 -18.98
N GLU A 67 -0.72 -0.89 -17.72
CA GLU A 67 -1.29 -1.57 -16.57
C GLU A 67 -1.40 -0.59 -15.38
N VAL A 68 -2.33 -0.86 -14.46
CA VAL A 68 -2.40 -0.21 -13.15
C VAL A 68 -1.95 -1.21 -12.08
N ILE A 69 -0.84 -0.88 -11.42
CA ILE A 69 -0.32 -1.62 -10.28
C ILE A 69 -0.75 -0.88 -9.01
N HIS A 70 -1.50 -1.56 -8.13
CA HIS A 70 -1.94 -1.01 -6.85
C HIS A 70 -1.26 -1.75 -5.72
N ILE A 71 -0.44 -1.04 -4.95
CA ILE A 71 0.23 -1.57 -3.78
C ILE A 71 -0.59 -1.15 -2.55
N MET A 72 -1.01 -2.12 -1.73
CA MET A 72 -1.88 -1.90 -0.58
C MET A 72 -1.22 -2.35 0.72
N ASP A 73 -1.29 -1.52 1.74
CA ASP A 73 -0.92 -1.89 3.11
C ASP A 73 -2.04 -2.69 3.76
N THR A 74 -1.71 -3.85 4.34
CA THR A 74 -2.71 -4.65 5.05
C THR A 74 -3.12 -4.00 6.36
N ASP A 75 -2.21 -3.30 7.06
CA ASP A 75 -2.47 -2.62 8.32
C ASP A 75 -3.24 -3.52 9.32
N GLY A 76 -2.89 -4.80 9.36
CA GLY A 76 -3.54 -5.80 10.20
C GLY A 76 -5.01 -6.10 9.84
N ALA A 77 -5.47 -5.78 8.63
CA ALA A 77 -6.85 -6.01 8.19
C ALA A 77 -7.28 -7.49 8.23
N TYR A 78 -6.32 -8.42 8.15
CA TYR A 78 -6.55 -9.86 8.20
C TYR A 78 -6.17 -10.51 9.55
N ILE A 79 -5.79 -9.71 10.55
CA ILE A 79 -5.54 -10.26 11.88
C ILE A 79 -6.86 -10.77 12.47
N SER A 80 -6.82 -11.91 13.16
CA SER A 80 -8.01 -12.47 13.81
C SER A 80 -8.54 -11.55 14.91
N ASP A 81 -9.86 -11.49 15.08
CA ASP A 81 -10.53 -10.58 16.02
C ASP A 81 -10.07 -10.78 17.47
N ASP A 82 -9.69 -12.01 17.87
CA ASP A 82 -9.14 -12.31 19.20
C ASP A 82 -7.75 -11.69 19.44
N ARG A 83 -7.08 -11.23 18.38
CA ARG A 83 -5.79 -10.54 18.43
C ARG A 83 -5.93 -9.01 18.42
N VAL A 84 -7.16 -8.50 18.42
CA VAL A 84 -7.44 -7.08 18.68
C VAL A 84 -7.68 -6.89 20.17
N VAL A 85 -6.62 -6.50 20.90
CA VAL A 85 -6.59 -6.53 22.36
C VAL A 85 -6.89 -5.17 22.96
N LYS A 86 -7.78 -5.13 23.95
CA LYS A 86 -8.09 -3.89 24.67
C LYS A 86 -6.91 -3.44 25.53
N ASN A 87 -6.41 -2.23 25.28
CA ASN A 87 -5.47 -1.53 26.12
C ASN A 87 -5.98 -0.11 26.39
N ALA A 88 -6.39 0.16 27.63
CA ALA A 88 -7.01 1.44 28.00
C ALA A 88 -5.99 2.58 28.19
N THR A 89 -4.68 2.28 28.25
CA THR A 89 -3.64 3.29 28.53
C THR A 89 -3.12 3.98 27.28
N ILE A 90 -3.50 3.51 26.09
CA ILE A 90 -3.06 4.05 24.81
C ILE A 90 -4.18 4.86 24.13
N SER A 91 -3.78 5.85 23.33
CA SER A 91 -4.69 6.77 22.64
C SER A 91 -5.10 6.31 21.24
N GLY A 92 -4.31 5.44 20.61
CA GLY A 92 -4.54 4.92 19.25
C GLY A 92 -4.13 3.46 19.12
N PRO A 93 -4.35 2.85 17.93
CA PRO A 93 -3.91 1.49 17.67
C PRO A 93 -2.38 1.39 17.74
N ARG A 94 -1.88 0.32 18.35
CA ARG A 94 -0.47 -0.03 18.38
C ARG A 94 -0.30 -1.46 17.87
N HIS A 95 0.48 -1.60 16.82
CA HIS A 95 0.76 -2.89 16.20
C HIS A 95 1.92 -3.57 16.92
N THR A 96 1.76 -4.86 17.16
CA THR A 96 2.82 -5.78 17.56
C THR A 96 2.99 -6.84 16.48
N LEU A 97 3.96 -7.73 16.64
CA LEU A 97 4.14 -8.86 15.72
C LEU A 97 2.94 -9.84 15.71
N THR A 98 2.06 -9.80 16.71
CA THR A 98 0.99 -10.80 16.87
C THR A 98 -0.37 -10.24 17.29
N SER A 99 -0.50 -8.92 17.45
CA SER A 99 -1.71 -8.27 17.93
C SER A 99 -1.78 -6.80 17.53
N ILE A 100 -3.01 -6.27 17.57
CA ILE A 100 -3.27 -4.83 17.56
C ILE A 100 -3.80 -4.47 18.93
N GLU A 101 -3.07 -3.65 19.68
CA GLU A 101 -3.55 -3.10 20.93
C GLU A 101 -4.32 -1.81 20.67
N THR A 102 -5.47 -1.64 21.31
CA THR A 102 -6.28 -0.42 21.16
C THR A 102 -7.20 -0.19 22.36
N ASN A 103 -7.59 1.06 22.62
CA ASN A 103 -8.64 1.34 23.60
C ASN A 103 -10.06 1.09 23.06
N ARG A 104 -10.21 0.82 21.76
CA ARG A 104 -11.47 0.66 21.02
C ARG A 104 -11.44 -0.58 20.11
N PRO A 105 -11.43 -1.81 20.67
CA PRO A 105 -11.30 -3.04 19.89
C PRO A 105 -12.39 -3.19 18.82
N ASP A 106 -13.66 -2.97 19.18
CA ASP A 106 -14.79 -3.11 18.25
C ASP A 106 -14.65 -2.21 17.01
N GLN A 107 -14.11 -1.00 17.16
CA GLN A 107 -13.90 -0.08 16.04
C GLN A 107 -12.78 -0.55 15.10
N ILE A 108 -11.73 -1.17 15.66
CA ILE A 108 -10.64 -1.76 14.87
C ILE A 108 -11.13 -3.02 14.16
N ILE A 109 -11.88 -3.88 14.83
CA ILE A 109 -12.49 -5.09 14.24
C ILE A 109 -13.40 -4.71 13.06
N GLU A 110 -14.33 -3.78 13.24
CA GLU A 110 -15.22 -3.32 12.17
C GLU A 110 -14.43 -2.74 10.97
N ARG A 111 -13.38 -1.97 11.28
CA ARG A 111 -12.47 -1.42 10.25
C ARG A 111 -11.73 -2.53 9.51
N ASN A 112 -11.21 -3.53 10.20
CA ASN A 112 -10.49 -4.67 9.63
C ASN A 112 -11.38 -5.45 8.67
N HIS A 113 -12.60 -5.80 9.09
CA HIS A 113 -13.60 -6.49 8.24
C HIS A 113 -13.96 -5.69 6.99
N ARG A 114 -14.14 -4.36 7.14
CA ARG A 114 -14.43 -3.50 5.99
C ARG A 114 -13.24 -3.42 5.02
N LYS A 115 -12.02 -3.22 5.55
CA LYS A 115 -10.80 -3.09 4.76
C LYS A 115 -10.48 -4.40 4.02
N SER A 116 -10.47 -5.54 4.71
CA SER A 116 -10.26 -6.87 4.11
C SER A 116 -11.27 -7.15 3.00
N SER A 117 -12.57 -6.91 3.22
CA SER A 117 -13.59 -7.11 2.18
C SER A 117 -13.34 -6.27 0.91
N MET A 118 -12.82 -5.05 1.04
CA MET A 118 -12.42 -4.23 -0.11
C MET A 118 -11.15 -4.75 -0.77
N MET A 119 -10.16 -5.17 0.02
CA MET A 119 -8.91 -5.75 -0.46
C MET A 119 -9.15 -7.06 -1.22
N ASP A 120 -10.00 -7.95 -0.71
CA ASP A 120 -10.42 -9.19 -1.39
C ASP A 120 -11.08 -8.88 -2.73
N ARG A 121 -11.92 -7.84 -2.77
CA ARG A 121 -12.58 -7.42 -4.00
C ARG A 121 -11.60 -6.86 -5.03
N LEU A 122 -10.58 -6.13 -4.59
CA LEU A 122 -9.51 -5.63 -5.44
C LEU A 122 -8.60 -6.77 -5.92
N GLN A 123 -8.32 -7.76 -5.07
CA GLN A 123 -7.49 -8.92 -5.37
C GLN A 123 -7.92 -9.66 -6.63
N VAL A 124 -9.22 -9.90 -6.76
CA VAL A 124 -9.81 -10.69 -7.84
C VAL A 124 -10.08 -9.85 -9.09
N GLN A 125 -9.80 -8.54 -9.05
CA GLN A 125 -10.06 -7.65 -10.16
C GLN A 125 -8.90 -7.71 -11.15
N ASN A 126 -9.22 -7.88 -12.44
CA ASN A 126 -8.19 -7.94 -13.49
C ASN A 126 -8.13 -6.66 -14.34
N LYS A 127 -9.12 -5.77 -14.20
CA LYS A 127 -9.23 -4.53 -14.98
C LYS A 127 -9.84 -3.38 -14.21
N VAL A 128 -9.46 -2.15 -14.52
CA VAL A 128 -10.10 -0.92 -14.02
C VAL A 128 -10.39 0.04 -15.16
N TRP A 129 -11.25 1.05 -14.92
CA TRP A 129 -11.66 2.03 -15.93
C TRP A 129 -11.97 1.38 -17.30
N THR A 130 -12.81 0.33 -17.28
CA THR A 130 -13.24 -0.47 -18.44
C THR A 130 -12.25 -1.53 -18.91
N SER A 131 -11.05 -1.16 -19.36
CA SER A 131 -10.19 -2.04 -20.16
C SER A 131 -8.76 -2.19 -19.64
N ILE A 132 -8.30 -1.26 -18.80
CA ILE A 132 -6.91 -1.18 -18.38
C ILE A 132 -6.60 -2.36 -17.46
N PRO A 133 -5.57 -3.18 -17.75
CA PRO A 133 -5.13 -4.25 -16.85
C PRO A 133 -4.88 -3.73 -15.44
N TYR A 134 -5.24 -4.53 -14.45
CA TYR A 134 -5.11 -4.16 -13.04
C TYR A 134 -4.52 -5.32 -12.24
N ARG A 135 -3.55 -5.00 -11.38
CA ARG A 135 -3.01 -5.93 -10.39
C ARG A 135 -2.93 -5.25 -9.03
N ALA A 136 -3.46 -5.95 -8.04
CA ALA A 136 -3.28 -5.63 -6.64
C ALA A 136 -2.02 -6.34 -6.12
N TYR A 137 -1.22 -5.68 -5.29
CA TYR A 137 -0.16 -6.29 -4.50
C TYR A 137 -0.30 -5.82 -3.06
N TYR A 138 0.11 -6.68 -2.14
CA TYR A 138 0.04 -6.39 -0.71
C TYR A 138 1.45 -6.18 -0.17
N MET A 139 1.58 -5.19 0.70
CA MET A 139 2.72 -5.08 1.60
C MET A 139 2.32 -5.62 2.98
N SER A 140 3.29 -5.73 3.89
CA SER A 140 3.08 -6.17 5.28
C SER A 140 2.14 -5.20 6.05
N CYS A 141 2.42 -4.95 7.33
CA CYS A 141 1.65 -4.01 8.13
C CYS A 141 1.57 -2.65 7.44
N ASN A 142 2.72 -2.10 7.02
CA ASN A 142 2.85 -0.90 6.21
C ASN A 142 4.26 -0.82 5.59
N LEU A 143 4.52 0.22 4.80
CA LEU A 143 5.84 0.46 4.19
C LEU A 143 6.96 0.65 5.22
N ASP A 144 6.70 1.27 6.37
CA ASP A 144 7.75 1.44 7.39
C ASP A 144 8.28 0.11 7.94
N HIS A 145 7.37 -0.85 8.14
CA HIS A 145 7.73 -2.18 8.60
C HIS A 145 8.55 -2.92 7.53
N VAL A 146 8.19 -2.80 6.26
CA VAL A 146 8.91 -3.47 5.17
C VAL A 146 10.27 -2.81 4.91
N LEU A 147 10.31 -1.48 4.80
CA LEU A 147 11.49 -0.75 4.36
C LEU A 147 12.50 -0.51 5.49
N TYR A 148 12.03 -0.38 6.73
CA TYR A 148 12.87 0.05 7.88
C TYR A 148 12.84 -0.91 9.06
N ASP A 149 12.05 -2.00 9.00
CA ASP A 149 11.83 -2.91 10.12
C ASP A 149 11.31 -2.20 11.38
N LYS A 150 10.40 -1.23 11.18
CA LYS A 150 9.83 -0.42 12.27
C LYS A 150 8.31 -0.48 12.29
N LEU A 151 7.77 -0.89 13.43
CA LEU A 151 6.35 -0.77 13.74
C LEU A 151 6.08 0.56 14.46
N ASN A 152 4.92 1.16 14.19
CA ASN A 152 4.42 2.35 14.90
C ASN A 152 5.32 3.59 14.76
N SER A 153 5.92 3.83 13.59
CA SER A 153 6.75 5.01 13.32
C SER A 153 5.96 6.31 13.51
N SER A 154 6.59 7.31 14.14
CA SER A 154 6.08 8.68 14.18
C SER A 154 6.17 9.36 12.81
N ASP A 155 5.39 10.40 12.54
CA ASP A 155 5.47 11.13 11.27
C ASP A 155 6.88 11.66 10.96
N GLU A 156 7.60 12.15 11.97
CA GLU A 156 8.98 12.61 11.83
C GLU A 156 9.93 11.44 11.48
N ASP A 157 9.75 10.29 12.14
CA ASP A 157 10.55 9.10 11.82
C ASP A 157 10.26 8.60 10.41
N LYS A 158 9.00 8.63 9.96
CA LYS A 158 8.61 8.23 8.60
C LYS A 158 9.36 9.06 7.57
N GLU A 159 9.31 10.38 7.70
CA GLU A 159 9.98 11.31 6.77
C GLU A 159 11.50 11.11 6.76
N LYS A 160 12.10 10.98 7.94
CA LYS A 160 13.55 10.77 8.06
C LYS A 160 14.01 9.43 7.49
N ASN A 161 13.25 8.36 7.72
CA ASN A 161 13.60 7.03 7.22
C ASN A 161 13.39 6.97 5.70
N ALA A 162 12.30 7.55 5.18
CA ALA A 162 12.04 7.68 3.76
C ALA A 162 13.17 8.37 3.02
N TYR A 163 13.58 9.55 3.49
CA TYR A 163 14.71 10.28 2.91
C TYR A 163 16.01 9.44 2.92
N ARG A 164 16.30 8.75 4.03
CA ARG A 164 17.50 7.89 4.13
C ARG A 164 17.46 6.71 3.17
N PHE A 165 16.29 6.10 3.00
CA PHE A 165 16.09 4.98 2.08
C PHE A 165 16.23 5.44 0.63
N ALA A 166 15.59 6.56 0.27
CA ALA A 166 15.73 7.18 -1.03
C ALA A 166 17.21 7.47 -1.33
N MET A 167 17.93 8.11 -0.40
CA MET A 167 19.35 8.41 -0.58
C MET A 167 20.24 7.17 -0.69
N LYS A 168 19.90 6.08 -0.01
CA LYS A 168 20.62 4.80 -0.09
C LYS A 168 20.46 4.17 -1.47
N TYR A 169 19.25 4.17 -2.03
CA TYR A 169 18.94 3.39 -3.23
C TYR A 169 18.83 4.20 -4.51
N LYS A 170 18.74 5.53 -4.46
CA LYS A 170 18.50 6.39 -5.63
C LYS A 170 19.40 6.07 -6.82
N ASP A 171 20.66 5.70 -6.57
CA ASP A 171 21.69 5.38 -7.57
C ASP A 171 22.05 3.89 -7.63
N HIS A 172 21.38 3.07 -6.82
CA HIS A 172 21.72 1.68 -6.55
C HIS A 172 20.54 0.75 -6.85
N LEU A 173 20.05 0.79 -8.09
CA LEU A 173 18.87 0.01 -8.51
C LEU A 173 19.00 -1.49 -8.26
N GLN A 174 20.18 -2.07 -8.51
CA GLN A 174 20.41 -3.50 -8.27
C GLN A 174 20.37 -3.85 -6.78
N ASP A 175 20.83 -2.95 -5.91
CA ASP A 175 20.76 -3.14 -4.47
C ASP A 175 19.31 -3.04 -3.97
N PHE A 176 18.53 -2.13 -4.55
CA PHE A 176 17.09 -2.04 -4.28
C PHE A 176 16.34 -3.30 -4.70
N LEU A 177 16.60 -3.80 -5.92
CA LEU A 177 15.98 -5.03 -6.41
C LEU A 177 16.31 -6.22 -5.52
N ARG A 178 17.59 -6.39 -5.16
CA ARG A 178 17.99 -7.42 -4.18
C ARG A 178 17.30 -7.25 -2.83
N PHE A 179 17.16 -6.02 -2.35
CA PHE A 179 16.46 -5.77 -1.09
C PHE A 179 14.97 -6.17 -1.17
N ILE A 180 14.26 -5.83 -2.24
CA ILE A 180 12.83 -6.13 -2.37
C ILE A 180 12.57 -7.59 -2.78
N CYS A 181 13.45 -8.22 -3.54
CA CYS A 181 13.24 -9.57 -4.07
C CYS A 181 13.86 -10.67 -3.23
N ASP A 182 14.98 -10.40 -2.53
CA ASP A 182 15.81 -11.44 -1.90
C ASP A 182 15.83 -11.34 -0.36
N SER A 183 15.01 -10.47 0.24
CA SER A 183 14.90 -10.38 1.71
C SER A 183 13.99 -11.47 2.28
N ASP A 184 14.16 -11.78 3.56
CA ASP A 184 13.36 -12.81 4.25
C ASP A 184 11.86 -12.47 4.32
N PHE A 185 11.50 -11.19 4.17
CA PHE A 185 10.10 -10.75 4.10
C PHE A 185 9.48 -10.88 2.70
N SER A 186 10.28 -11.19 1.68
CA SER A 186 9.85 -11.24 0.29
C SER A 186 9.14 -12.56 0.00
N VAL A 187 7.81 -12.49 -0.19
CA VAL A 187 7.01 -13.63 -0.60
C VAL A 187 6.95 -13.67 -2.13
N VAL A 188 7.90 -14.36 -2.74
CA VAL A 188 7.96 -14.56 -4.20
C VAL A 188 7.37 -15.91 -4.59
N LYS A 189 6.07 -16.09 -4.31
CA LYS A 189 5.30 -17.27 -4.73
C LYS A 189 4.23 -16.86 -5.74
N ASP A 190 3.51 -17.83 -6.30
CA ASP A 190 2.33 -17.53 -7.09
C ASP A 190 1.32 -16.73 -6.25
N TYR A 191 0.65 -15.76 -6.87
CA TYR A 191 -0.21 -14.80 -6.16
C TYR A 191 -1.38 -15.46 -5.42
N SER A 192 -1.81 -16.65 -5.85
CA SER A 192 -2.81 -17.47 -5.14
C SER A 192 -2.27 -18.21 -3.91
N GLU A 193 -0.95 -18.29 -3.78
CA GLU A 193 -0.21 -19.00 -2.73
C GLU A 193 0.56 -18.02 -1.80
N SER A 194 0.41 -16.72 -2.03
CA SER A 194 1.07 -15.63 -1.31
C SER A 194 0.12 -14.96 -0.32
#